data_AF-A0A2K1J9W2-F1
#
_entry.id   AF-A0A2K1J9W2-F1
#
_cell.length_a   1.000
_cell.length_b   1.000
_cell.length_c   1.000
_cell.angle_alpha   90.00
_cell.angle_beta   90.00
_cell.angle_gamma   90.00
#
_symmetry.space_group_name_H-M   'P 1'
#
loop_
_entity.id
_entity.type
_entity.pdbx_description
1 polymer ?
#
loop_
_entity_poly.entity_id
_entity_poly.type
_entity_poly.pdbx_seq_one_letter_code
_entity_poly.pdbx_strand_id
1 'polypeptide(L)'
;MAALIVMTRNVCTFRFILAFSLGAGPVPGPLLPEIFGARIRAKAVALSLGVHWICNFMIGLFFLNVVQKFGVSTRYLFVSAMCAAEVAYVSSNVIETKGRSLEDIERELNPAV
;
A
#
# COMPACT_ATOMS: atom_id res chain seq x y z
N MET A 1 0.95 -33.36 11.61
CA MET A 1 0.56 -32.66 10.37
C MET A 1 -0.09 -31.30 10.63
N ALA A 2 -1.16 -31.19 11.45
CA ALA A 2 -1.84 -29.91 11.71
C ALA A 2 -0.95 -28.81 12.35
N ALA A 3 -0.05 -29.16 13.27
CA ALA A 3 0.86 -28.21 13.90
C ALA A 3 1.83 -27.53 12.91
N LEU A 4 2.33 -28.26 11.91
CA LEU A 4 3.24 -27.75 10.89
C LEU A 4 2.55 -26.70 9.99
N ILE A 5 1.28 -26.93 9.66
CA ILE A 5 0.45 -26.02 8.86
C ILE A 5 0.22 -24.70 9.63
N VAL A 6 -0.12 -24.78 10.91
CA VAL A 6 -0.33 -23.60 11.76
C VAL A 6 0.96 -22.79 11.93
N MET A 7 2.09 -23.45 12.12
CA MET A 7 3.39 -22.80 12.28
C MET A 7 3.82 -22.09 10.99
N THR A 8 3.70 -22.76 9.84
CA THR A 8 3.99 -22.16 8.52
C THR A 8 3.13 -20.92 8.27
N ARG A 9 1.84 -21.00 8.60
CA ARG A 9 0.90 -19.88 8.48
C ARG A 9 1.34 -18.65 9.29
N ASN A 10 1.73 -18.86 10.54
CA ASN A 10 2.15 -17.77 11.43
C ASN A 10 3.45 -17.12 10.93
N VAL A 11 4.43 -17.92 10.47
CA VAL A 11 5.68 -17.40 9.90
C VAL A 11 5.41 -16.52 8.69
N CYS A 12 4.53 -16.93 7.77
CA CYS A 12 4.15 -16.12 6.61
C CYS A 12 3.51 -14.79 7.02
N THR A 13 2.61 -14.81 8.01
CA THR A 13 1.98 -13.59 8.54
C THR A 13 3.00 -12.63 9.14
N PHE A 14 3.94 -13.14 9.96
CA PHE A 14 4.98 -12.27 10.55
C PHE A 14 5.89 -11.64 9.50
N ARG A 15 6.32 -12.41 8.49
CA ARG A 15 7.12 -11.88 7.38
C ARG A 15 6.39 -10.78 6.62
N PHE A 16 5.10 -10.98 6.36
CA PHE A 16 4.27 -9.97 5.72
C PHE A 16 4.18 -8.69 6.54
N ILE A 17 3.90 -8.80 7.85
CA ILE A 17 3.82 -7.63 8.75
C ILE A 17 5.14 -6.88 8.79
N LEU A 18 6.28 -7.58 8.91
CA LEU A 18 7.61 -6.98 8.91
C LEU A 18 7.90 -6.21 7.60
N ALA A 19 7.60 -6.82 6.45
CA ALA A 19 7.78 -6.17 5.15
C ALA A 19 6.89 -4.92 5.01
N PHE A 20 5.63 -5.02 5.44
CA PHE A 20 4.69 -3.90 5.43
C PHE A 20 5.19 -2.73 6.30
N SER A 21 5.65 -3.01 7.52
CA SER A 21 6.15 -2.00 8.45
C SER A 21 7.40 -1.26 7.97
N LEU A 22 8.20 -1.84 7.08
CA LEU A 22 9.40 -1.21 6.53
C LEU A 22 9.13 -0.32 5.31
N GLY A 23 8.05 -0.57 4.57
CA GLY A 23 7.76 0.11 3.30
C GLY A 23 6.37 0.74 3.29
N ALA A 24 5.37 -0.04 2.86
CA ALA A 24 4.00 0.44 2.63
C ALA A 24 3.31 1.06 3.86
N GLY A 25 3.77 0.74 5.07
CA GLY A 25 3.29 1.37 6.30
C GLY A 25 3.73 2.84 6.44
N PRO A 26 5.03 3.13 6.60
CA PRO A 26 5.51 4.49 6.83
C PRO A 26 5.66 5.36 5.57
N VAL A 27 5.92 4.77 4.39
CA VAL A 27 6.33 5.52 3.19
C VAL A 27 5.21 6.42 2.61
N PRO A 28 3.94 6.00 2.51
CA PRO A 28 2.89 6.85 1.91
C PRO A 28 2.62 8.15 2.66
N GLY A 29 2.86 8.17 3.98
CA GLY A 29 2.62 9.34 4.84
C GLY A 29 3.35 10.60 4.37
N PRO A 30 4.69 10.61 4.29
CA PRO A 30 5.46 11.72 3.73
C PRO A 30 5.38 11.81 2.21
N LEU A 31 5.26 10.69 1.50
CA LEU A 31 5.25 10.69 0.03
C LEU A 31 4.04 11.43 -0.55
N LEU A 32 2.84 11.24 -0.01
CA LEU A 32 1.61 11.87 -0.51
C LEU A 32 1.70 13.41 -0.59
N PRO A 33 2.10 14.15 0.47
CA PRO A 33 2.24 15.59 0.37
C PRO A 33 3.43 16.04 -0.51
N GLU A 34 4.46 15.22 -0.70
CA GLU A 34 5.61 15.53 -1.56
C GLU A 34 5.28 15.45 -3.05
N ILE A 35 4.48 14.45 -3.47
CA ILE A 35 4.07 14.30 -4.89
C ILE A 35 2.99 15.29 -5.33
N PHE A 36 2.25 15.88 -4.39
CA PHE A 36 1.20 16.85 -4.71
C PHE A 36 1.69 18.29 -4.52
N GLY A 37 1.61 19.08 -5.59
CA GLY A 37 1.93 20.51 -5.57
C GLY A 37 1.09 21.29 -4.55
N ALA A 38 1.68 22.35 -3.99
CA ALA A 38 1.14 23.08 -2.83
C ALA A 38 -0.33 23.51 -2.99
N ARG A 39 -0.76 23.86 -4.20
CA ARG A 39 -2.13 24.35 -4.49
C ARG A 39 -3.23 23.30 -4.31
N ILE A 40 -2.95 22.03 -4.62
CA ILE A 40 -3.95 20.94 -4.59
C ILE A 40 -3.72 19.94 -3.45
N ARG A 41 -2.56 20.00 -2.80
CA ARG A 41 -2.09 19.05 -1.77
C ARG A 41 -3.16 18.68 -0.76
N ALA A 42 -3.79 19.66 -0.10
CA ALA A 42 -4.78 19.39 0.94
C ALA A 42 -5.99 18.59 0.42
N LYS A 43 -6.48 18.91 -0.78
CA LYS A 43 -7.62 18.21 -1.40
C LYS A 43 -7.24 16.80 -1.86
N ALA A 44 -6.07 16.66 -2.47
CA ALA A 44 -5.56 15.39 -2.96
C ALA A 44 -5.32 14.41 -1.80
N VAL A 45 -4.63 14.85 -0.74
CA VAL A 45 -4.39 14.03 0.46
C VAL A 45 -5.70 13.64 1.14
N ALA A 46 -6.68 14.55 1.25
CA ALA A 46 -7.97 14.24 1.83
C ALA A 46 -8.75 13.18 1.03
N LEU A 47 -8.73 13.27 -0.31
CA LEU A 47 -9.35 12.27 -1.18
C LEU A 47 -8.64 10.91 -1.05
N SER A 48 -7.31 10.89 -1.08
CA SER A 48 -6.52 9.66 -0.92
C SER A 48 -6.83 8.97 0.41
N LEU A 49 -6.88 9.73 1.51
CA LEU A 49 -7.22 9.20 2.82
C LEU A 49 -8.67 8.71 2.88
N GLY A 50 -9.61 9.43 2.26
CA GLY A 50 -11.01 9.03 2.17
C GLY A 50 -11.16 7.69 1.43
N VAL A 51 -10.53 7.54 0.27
CA VAL A 51 -10.51 6.29 -0.50
C VAL A 51 -9.86 5.17 0.31
N HIS A 52 -8.74 5.44 0.98
CA HIS A 52 -8.07 4.48 1.85
C HIS A 52 -9.02 3.91 2.93
N TRP A 53 -9.76 4.79 3.63
CA TRP A 53 -10.71 4.35 4.65
C TRP A 53 -11.90 3.58 4.08
N ILE A 54 -12.41 3.95 2.91
CA ILE A 54 -13.48 3.22 2.23
C ILE A 54 -12.99 1.80 1.86
N CYS A 55 -11.80 1.68 1.29
CA CYS A 55 -11.21 0.39 0.96
C CYS A 55 -11.00 -0.47 2.22
N ASN A 56 -10.48 0.13 3.31
CA ASN A 56 -10.29 -0.55 4.57
C ASN A 56 -11.62 -1.07 5.16
N PHE A 57 -12.68 -0.27 5.09
CA PHE A 57 -14.01 -0.67 5.52
C PHE A 57 -14.55 -1.84 4.69
N MET A 58 -14.43 -1.78 3.36
CA MET A 58 -14.85 -2.87 2.47
C MET A 58 -14.09 -4.16 2.76
N ILE A 59 -12.77 -4.10 2.94
CA ILE A 59 -11.96 -5.26 3.32
C ILE A 59 -12.47 -5.82 4.66
N GLY A 60 -12.67 -4.98 5.67
CA GLY A 60 -13.19 -5.40 6.98
C GLY A 60 -14.53 -6.15 6.89
N LEU A 61 -15.44 -5.71 6.02
CA LEU A 61 -16.74 -6.34 5.80
C LEU A 61 -16.64 -7.70 5.08
N PHE A 62 -15.86 -7.79 4.01
CA PHE A 62 -15.86 -8.96 3.14
C PHE A 62 -14.81 -10.01 3.49
N PHE A 63 -13.77 -9.64 4.23
CA PHE A 63 -12.61 -10.51 4.46
C PHE A 63 -12.97 -11.84 5.12
N LEU A 64 -13.78 -11.82 6.18
CA LEU A 64 -14.17 -13.07 6.88
C LEU A 64 -15.02 -13.96 5.97
N ASN A 65 -15.97 -13.39 5.23
CA ASN A 65 -16.81 -14.11 4.28
C ASN A 65 -15.98 -14.82 3.20
N VAL A 66 -14.99 -14.14 2.63
CA VAL A 66 -14.10 -14.70 1.60
C VAL A 66 -13.25 -15.83 2.17
N VAL A 67 -12.66 -15.64 3.35
CA VAL A 67 -11.81 -16.67 3.99
C VAL A 67 -12.61 -17.90 4.39
N GLN A 68 -13.84 -17.73 4.87
CA GLN A 68 -14.70 -18.85 5.26
C GLN A 68 -15.12 -19.68 4.04
N LYS A 69 -15.41 -19.04 2.90
CA LYS A 69 -15.88 -19.72 1.69
C LYS A 69 -14.76 -20.35 0.86
N PHE A 70 -13.61 -19.69 0.75
CA PHE A 70 -12.51 -20.10 -0.13
C PHE A 70 -11.27 -20.60 0.63
N GLY A 71 -11.35 -20.69 1.96
CA GLY A 71 -10.27 -21.17 2.79
C GLY A 71 -9.11 -20.18 2.96
N VAL A 72 -8.17 -20.57 3.81
CA VAL A 72 -7.07 -19.71 4.25
C VAL A 72 -6.03 -19.45 3.14
N SER A 73 -5.86 -20.39 2.19
CA SER A 73 -4.91 -20.24 1.08
C SER A 73 -5.25 -19.05 0.18
N THR A 74 -6.54 -18.81 -0.06
CA THR A 74 -7.05 -17.71 -0.89
C THR A 74 -6.68 -16.34 -0.30
N ARG A 75 -6.60 -16.22 1.03
CA ARG A 75 -6.13 -15.01 1.70
C ARG A 75 -4.69 -14.67 1.30
N TYR A 76 -3.79 -15.64 1.35
CA TYR A 76 -2.38 -15.42 1.06
C TYR A 76 -2.13 -15.10 -0.40
N LEU A 77 -2.84 -15.77 -1.31
CA LEU A 77 -2.78 -15.47 -2.74
C LEU A 77 -3.31 -14.06 -3.04
N PHE A 78 -4.44 -13.67 -2.45
CA PHE A 78 -5.00 -12.33 -2.63
C PHE A 78 -4.03 -11.24 -2.17
N VAL A 79 -3.48 -11.37 -0.96
CA VAL A 79 -2.51 -10.40 -0.43
C VAL A 79 -1.25 -10.37 -1.29
N SER A 80 -0.73 -11.53 -1.70
CA SER A 80 0.45 -11.59 -2.57
C SER A 80 0.23 -10.93 -3.93
N ALA A 81 -0.95 -11.13 -4.54
CA ALA A 81 -1.29 -10.51 -5.82
C ALA A 81 -1.42 -8.98 -5.70
N MET A 82 -2.03 -8.50 -4.61
CA MET A 82 -2.15 -7.06 -4.35
C MET A 82 -0.79 -6.41 -4.10
N CYS A 83 0.09 -7.06 -3.32
CA CYS A 83 1.47 -6.56 -3.13
C CYS A 83 2.25 -6.53 -4.44
N ALA A 84 2.11 -7.54 -5.31
CA ALA A 84 2.77 -7.53 -6.61
C ALA A 84 2.26 -6.40 -7.52
N ALA A 85 0.94 -6.15 -7.53
CA ALA A 85 0.34 -5.05 -8.26
C ALA A 85 0.78 -3.69 -7.72
N GLU A 86 0.88 -3.53 -6.40
CA GLU A 86 1.41 -2.34 -5.74
C GLU A 86 2.85 -2.05 -6.17
N VAL A 87 3.73 -3.07 -6.08
CA VAL A 87 5.14 -2.94 -6.50
C VAL A 87 5.24 -2.54 -7.97
N ALA A 88 4.46 -3.18 -8.85
CA ALA A 88 4.43 -2.83 -10.26
C ALA A 88 4.00 -1.37 -10.46
N TYR A 89 2.91 -0.95 -9.81
CA TYR A 89 2.41 0.42 -9.90
C TYR A 89 3.41 1.46 -9.41
N VAL A 90 4.01 1.24 -8.23
CA VAL A 90 5.00 2.14 -7.62
C VAL A 90 6.24 2.23 -8.51
N SER A 91 6.74 1.10 -9.02
CA SER A 91 7.94 1.06 -9.84
C SER A 91 7.82 1.83 -11.16
N SER A 92 6.60 1.97 -11.70
CA SER A 92 6.38 2.65 -12.99
C SER A 92 5.77 4.05 -12.88
N ASN A 93 5.03 4.37 -11.81
CA ASN A 93 4.27 5.61 -11.71
C ASN A 93 4.73 6.56 -10.60
N VAL A 94 5.49 6.07 -9.62
CA VAL A 94 5.93 6.89 -8.47
C VAL A 94 7.39 7.27 -8.68
N ILE A 95 7.67 8.57 -8.63
CA ILE A 95 9.04 9.08 -8.66
C ILE A 95 9.70 8.97 -7.28
N GLU A 96 11.01 8.82 -7.26
CA GLU A 96 11.79 8.81 -6.01
C GLU A 96 11.93 10.24 -5.46
N THR A 97 11.29 10.52 -4.33
CA THR A 97 11.33 11.84 -3.66
C THR A 97 12.44 11.95 -2.62
N LYS A 98 13.04 10.82 -2.20
CA LYS A 98 14.03 10.80 -1.11
C LYS A 98 15.27 11.63 -1.43
N GLY A 99 15.52 12.63 -0.58
CA GLY A 99 16.71 13.48 -0.65
C GLY A 99 16.69 14.52 -1.77
N ARG A 100 15.53 14.75 -2.41
CA ARG A 100 15.33 15.81 -3.40
C ARG A 100 14.67 17.03 -2.76
N SER A 101 14.90 18.21 -3.34
CA SER A 101 14.16 19.42 -2.95
C SER A 101 12.72 19.34 -3.47
N LEU A 102 11.80 20.08 -2.82
CA LEU A 102 10.42 20.16 -3.30
C LEU A 102 10.34 20.86 -4.67
N GLU A 103 11.23 21.83 -4.94
CA GLU A 103 11.29 22.48 -6.26
C GLU A 103 11.71 21.51 -7.37
N ASP A 104 12.70 20.62 -7.12
CA ASP A 104 13.14 19.62 -8.09
C ASP A 104 12.02 18.61 -8.41
N ILE A 105 11.28 18.19 -7.38
CA ILE A 105 10.12 17.29 -7.52
C ILE A 105 9.01 17.95 -8.35
N GLU A 106 8.66 19.21 -8.06
CA GLU A 106 7.63 19.93 -8.81
C GLU A 106 8.01 20.12 -10.28
N ARG A 107 9.30 20.36 -10.59
CA ARG A 107 9.80 20.50 -11.97
C ARG A 107 9.74 19.20 -12.77
N GLU A 108 10.03 18.07 -12.13
CA GLU A 108 9.94 16.74 -12.76
C GLU A 108 8.49 16.29 -12.98
N LEU A 109 7.58 16.62 -12.05
CA LEU A 109 6.15 16.37 -12.22
C LEU A 109 5.49 17.31 -13.24
N ASN A 110 5.99 18.53 -13.41
CA ASN A 110 5.43 19.53 -14.32
C ASN A 110 6.52 20.15 -15.22
N PRO A 111 6.95 19.46 -16.29
CA PRO A 111 8.04 19.91 -17.17
C PRO A 111 7.68 21.14 -18.04
N ALA A 112 6.47 21.68 -17.91
CA ALA A 112 6.00 22.86 -18.65
C ALA A 112 6.24 24.19 -17.93
N VAL A 113 6.94 24.18 -16.78
CA VAL A 113 7.43 25.36 -16.05
C VAL A 113 8.95 25.33 -15.98
#